data_AF-A0A6V7M0Z9-F1
#
_entry.id   AF-A0A6V7M0Z9-F1
#
_cell.length_a   1.000
_cell.length_b   1.000
_cell.length_c   1.000
_cell.angle_alpha   90.00
_cell.angle_beta   90.00
_cell.angle_gamma   90.00
#
_symmetry.space_group_name_H-M   'P 1'
#
loop_
_entity.id
_entity.type
_entity.pdbx_description
1 polymer ?
#
loop_
_entity_poly.entity_id
_entity_poly.type
_entity_poly.pdbx_seq_one_letter_code
_entity_poly.pdbx_strand_id
1 'polypeptide(L)'
;VKASKDDVDKFRASLRKLGDVYINDAFGTAHRAHSSMMGDGFEVRAGGFLLKKELTYFAKALDNPEKPFLAILGGAKVADKIQLINNLLDKVNEMIIGGGMAYTFLKISKGMK
;
A
#
# COMPACT_ATOMS: atom_id res chain seq x y z
N VAL A 1 -6.53 -7.92 23.15
CA VAL A 1 -6.75 -6.80 24.09
C VAL A 1 -6.23 -5.52 23.45
N LYS A 2 -7.03 -4.45 23.36
CA LYS A 2 -6.61 -3.17 22.78
C LYS A 2 -6.08 -2.29 23.92
N ALA A 3 -4.88 -1.74 23.77
CA ALA A 3 -4.31 -0.83 24.77
C ALA A 3 -5.20 0.42 24.91
N SER A 4 -5.25 0.99 26.13
CA SER A 4 -5.91 2.26 26.36
C SER A 4 -5.16 3.39 25.62
N LYS A 5 -5.85 4.52 25.38
CA LYS A 5 -5.22 5.69 24.76
C LYS A 5 -4.02 6.17 25.60
N ASP A 6 -4.19 6.23 26.91
CA ASP A 6 -3.15 6.68 27.84
C ASP A 6 -1.91 5.78 27.81
N ASP A 7 -2.10 4.46 27.69
CA ASP A 7 -0.97 3.52 27.57
C ASP A 7 -0.24 3.68 26.24
N VAL A 8 -0.97 3.92 25.15
CA VAL A 8 -0.39 4.21 23.83
C VAL A 8 0.43 5.51 23.88
N ASP A 9 -0.10 6.56 24.51
CA ASP A 9 0.57 7.86 24.63
C ASP A 9 1.83 7.76 25.51
N LYS A 10 1.76 7.03 26.63
CA LYS A 10 2.93 6.73 27.48
C LYS A 10 4.01 5.97 26.71
N PHE A 11 3.62 4.95 25.94
CA PHE A 11 4.57 4.17 25.14
C PHE A 11 5.21 5.01 24.02
N ARG A 12 4.44 5.84 23.31
CA ARG A 12 5.00 6.76 22.31
C ARG A 12 5.95 7.78 22.95
N ALA A 13 5.61 8.28 24.13
CA ALA A 13 6.50 9.17 24.90
C ALA A 13 7.81 8.48 25.31
N SER A 14 7.79 7.18 25.65
CA SER A 14 9.04 6.47 25.97
C SER A 14 9.92 6.27 24.74
N LEU A 15 9.35 5.99 23.56
CA LEU A 15 10.10 5.87 22.31
C LEU A 15 10.84 7.17 21.94
N ARG A 16 10.21 8.32 22.16
CA ARG A 16 10.82 9.63 21.89
C ARG A 16 12.04 9.96 22.74
N LYS A 17 12.19 9.31 23.90
CA LYS A 17 13.38 9.49 24.73
C LYS A 17 14.61 8.77 24.18
N LEU A 18 14.44 7.90 23.18
CA LEU A 18 15.50 7.05 22.64
C LEU A 18 16.23 7.68 21.45
N GLY A 19 15.79 8.84 20.96
CA GLY A 19 16.47 9.56 19.88
C GLY A 19 15.77 10.84 19.50
N ASP A 20 16.46 11.67 18.72
CA ASP A 20 15.99 13.02 18.35
C ASP A 20 15.23 13.03 17.01
N VAL A 21 15.54 12.07 16.13
CA VAL A 21 14.99 11.97 14.78
C VAL A 21 14.31 10.63 14.57
N TYR A 22 13.10 10.66 14.03
CA TYR A 22 12.37 9.47 13.63
C TYR A 22 12.54 9.19 12.14
N ILE A 23 12.99 7.98 11.80
CA ILE A 23 13.11 7.51 10.42
C ILE A 23 12.23 6.27 10.23
N ASN A 24 11.26 6.34 9.32
CA ASN A 24 10.47 5.18 8.93
C ASN A 24 11.06 4.56 7.65
N ASP A 25 11.58 3.35 7.73
CA ASP A 25 12.10 2.62 6.57
C ASP A 25 11.37 1.30 6.30
N ALA A 26 10.13 1.17 6.79
CA ALA A 26 9.35 -0.07 6.75
C ALA A 26 8.00 0.12 6.02
N PHE A 27 8.03 0.20 4.68
CA PHE A 27 6.84 0.40 3.85
C PHE A 27 5.74 -0.65 4.08
N GLY A 28 6.11 -1.92 4.21
CA GLY A 28 5.15 -3.03 4.38
C GLY A 28 4.23 -2.88 5.60
N THR A 29 4.64 -2.13 6.63
CA THR A 29 3.84 -1.84 7.82
C THR A 29 3.32 -0.40 7.88
N ALA A 30 3.64 0.44 6.88
CA ALA A 30 3.29 1.87 6.88
C ALA A 30 1.78 2.13 6.82
N HIS A 31 0.98 1.16 6.34
CA HIS A 31 -0.47 1.25 6.34
C HIS A 31 -1.12 1.07 7.73
N ARG A 32 -0.32 0.79 8.78
CA ARG A 32 -0.80 0.57 10.15
C ARG A 32 -0.36 1.69 11.07
N ALA A 33 -1.32 2.31 11.74
CA ALA A 33 -1.07 3.40 12.69
C ALA A 33 -0.55 2.93 14.07
N HIS A 34 0.49 2.08 14.08
CA HIS A 34 1.12 1.58 15.29
C HIS A 34 2.11 2.58 15.87
N SER A 35 2.38 2.51 17.18
CA SER A 35 3.21 3.50 17.88
C SER A 35 4.61 3.71 17.31
N SER A 36 5.26 2.65 16.82
CA SER A 36 6.58 2.75 16.16
C SER A 36 6.52 3.16 14.68
N MET A 37 5.34 3.19 14.07
CA MET A 37 5.17 3.47 12.64
C MET A 37 4.81 4.94 12.34
N MET A 38 4.29 5.65 13.33
CA MET A 38 3.77 7.02 13.14
C MET A 38 4.83 8.11 13.37
N GLY A 39 5.82 7.83 14.22
CA GLY A 39 6.76 8.86 14.68
C GLY A 39 6.08 9.99 15.47
N ASP A 40 4.90 9.75 16.04
CA ASP A 40 4.11 10.80 16.68
C ASP A 40 4.88 11.47 17.83
N GLY A 41 4.97 12.80 17.76
CA GLY A 41 5.62 13.65 18.75
C GLY A 41 7.14 13.81 18.59
N PHE A 42 7.77 13.22 17.57
CA PHE A 42 9.11 13.61 17.15
C PHE A 42 9.04 14.91 16.34
N GLU A 43 9.96 15.84 16.58
CA GLU A 43 10.05 17.11 15.82
C GLU A 43 10.49 16.85 14.38
N VAL A 44 11.51 16.01 14.20
CA VAL A 44 12.05 15.64 12.89
C VAL A 44 11.62 14.22 12.52
N ARG A 45 10.96 14.09 11.37
CA ARG A 45 10.49 12.82 10.82
C ARG A 45 10.87 12.70 9.35
N ALA A 46 11.38 11.56 8.94
CA ALA A 46 11.65 11.29 7.53
C ALA A 46 11.38 9.83 7.15
N GLY A 47 11.23 9.60 5.85
CA GLY A 47 11.30 8.26 5.28
C GLY A 47 12.74 7.85 5.03
N GLY A 48 13.08 6.62 5.38
CA GLY A 48 14.36 6.02 5.03
C GLY A 48 14.47 5.70 3.53
N PHE A 49 15.58 5.09 3.14
CA PHE A 49 15.88 4.86 1.73
C PHE A 49 15.02 3.78 1.08
N LEU A 50 14.65 2.72 1.81
CA LEU A 50 13.73 1.70 1.33
C LEU A 50 12.33 2.29 1.16
N LEU A 51 11.84 3.03 2.16
CA LEU A 51 10.54 3.70 2.06
C LEU A 51 10.52 4.69 0.89
N LYS A 52 11.56 5.52 0.75
CA LYS A 52 11.70 6.46 -0.37
C LYS A 52 11.68 5.73 -1.71
N LYS A 53 12.41 4.61 -1.82
CA LYS A 53 12.47 3.80 -3.04
C LYS A 53 11.09 3.29 -3.42
N GLU A 54 10.38 2.67 -2.48
CA GLU A 54 9.01 2.17 -2.69
C GLU A 54 8.07 3.30 -3.16
N LEU A 55 8.02 4.42 -2.45
CA LEU A 55 7.18 5.56 -2.82
C LEU A 55 7.52 6.10 -4.22
N THR A 56 8.79 6.14 -4.58
CA THR A 56 9.23 6.58 -5.91
C THR A 56 8.75 5.64 -7.02
N TYR A 57 8.82 4.32 -6.81
CA TYR A 57 8.32 3.35 -7.80
C TYR A 57 6.80 3.37 -7.91
N PHE A 58 6.09 3.48 -6.79
CA PHE A 58 4.63 3.60 -6.80
C PHE A 58 4.16 4.89 -7.49
N ALA A 59 4.80 6.03 -7.23
CA ALA A 59 4.47 7.30 -7.88
C ALA A 59 4.64 7.22 -9.41
N LYS A 60 5.70 6.55 -9.89
CA LYS A 60 5.88 6.32 -11.33
C LYS A 60 4.73 5.53 -11.94
N ALA A 61 4.23 4.49 -11.27
CA ALA A 61 3.14 3.66 -11.80
C ALA A 61 1.75 4.31 -11.63
N LEU A 62 1.56 5.14 -10.60
CA LEU A 62 0.24 5.66 -10.23
C LEU A 62 -0.02 7.10 -10.68
N ASP A 63 0.97 7.99 -10.66
CA ASP A 63 0.72 9.41 -10.88
C ASP A 63 0.99 9.82 -12.33
N ASN A 64 2.11 9.36 -12.90
CA ASN A 64 2.45 9.63 -14.29
C ASN A 64 3.14 8.41 -14.93
N PRO A 65 2.38 7.33 -15.20
CA PRO A 65 2.94 6.13 -15.80
C PRO A 65 3.48 6.41 -17.20
N GLU A 66 4.70 5.95 -17.46
CA GLU A 66 5.23 5.89 -18.83
C GLU A 66 4.31 5.01 -19.67
N LYS A 67 3.94 5.52 -20.85
CA LYS A 67 3.00 4.84 -21.75
C LYS A 67 3.77 4.13 -22.88
N PRO A 68 3.34 2.93 -23.32
CA PRO A 68 2.13 2.23 -22.86
C PRO A 68 2.30 1.59 -21.47
N PHE A 69 1.29 1.74 -20.61
CA PHE A 69 1.27 1.15 -19.28
C PHE A 69 0.38 -0.09 -19.23
N LEU A 70 1.02 -1.25 -19.05
CA LEU A 70 0.36 -2.54 -18.90
C LEU A 70 0.31 -2.96 -17.43
N ALA A 71 -0.88 -3.22 -16.90
CA ALA A 71 -1.05 -3.84 -15.58
C ALA A 71 -1.35 -5.34 -15.71
N ILE A 72 -0.67 -6.16 -14.90
CA ILE A 72 -0.96 -7.59 -14.78
C ILE A 72 -1.49 -7.84 -13.38
N LEU A 73 -2.74 -8.28 -13.29
CA LEU A 73 -3.45 -8.53 -12.05
C LEU A 73 -3.78 -10.03 -11.96
N GLY A 74 -3.35 -10.65 -10.86
CA GLY A 74 -3.65 -12.04 -10.52
C GLY A 74 -4.42 -12.17 -9.21
N GLY A 75 -5.07 -13.31 -9.01
CA GLY A 75 -5.73 -13.62 -7.73
C GLY A 75 -6.74 -14.75 -7.84
N ALA A 76 -7.20 -15.23 -6.68
CA ALA A 76 -8.23 -16.27 -6.61
C ALA A 76 -9.65 -15.71 -6.78
N LYS A 77 -9.92 -14.51 -6.24
CA LYS A 77 -11.26 -13.89 -6.22
C LYS A 77 -11.20 -12.45 -6.70
N VAL A 78 -12.11 -12.07 -7.62
CA VAL A 78 -12.23 -10.69 -8.11
C VAL A 78 -12.56 -9.73 -6.98
N ALA A 79 -13.44 -10.15 -6.04
CA ALA A 79 -13.94 -9.32 -4.94
C ALA A 79 -12.81 -8.63 -4.14
N ASP A 80 -11.71 -9.34 -3.88
CA ASP A 80 -10.58 -8.83 -3.10
C ASP A 80 -9.76 -7.76 -3.85
N LYS A 81 -10.01 -7.60 -5.17
CA LYS A 81 -9.24 -6.77 -6.09
C LYS A 81 -10.07 -5.71 -6.80
N ILE A 82 -11.39 -5.62 -6.56
CA ILE A 82 -12.29 -4.67 -7.25
C ILE A 82 -11.77 -3.24 -7.11
N GLN A 83 -11.44 -2.80 -5.89
CA GLN A 83 -10.93 -1.44 -5.67
C GLN A 83 -9.63 -1.17 -6.42
N LEU A 84 -8.71 -2.14 -6.44
CA LEU A 84 -7.45 -2.02 -7.16
C LEU A 84 -7.67 -1.92 -8.68
N ILE A 85 -8.56 -2.75 -9.23
CA ILE A 85 -8.92 -2.71 -10.66
C ILE A 85 -9.51 -1.33 -10.98
N ASN A 86 -10.50 -0.87 -10.23
CA ASN A 86 -11.14 0.43 -10.45
C ASN A 86 -10.13 1.59 -10.43
N ASN A 87 -9.19 1.59 -9.49
CA ASN A 87 -8.17 2.63 -9.39
C ASN A 87 -7.15 2.63 -10.55
N LEU A 88 -7.00 1.50 -11.24
CA LEU A 88 -6.05 1.34 -12.34
C LEU A 88 -6.69 1.51 -13.73
N LEU A 89 -8.00 1.31 -13.87
CA LEU A 89 -8.70 1.37 -15.16
C LEU A 89 -8.45 2.68 -15.91
N ASP A 90 -8.40 3.82 -15.21
CA ASP A 90 -8.17 5.13 -15.83
C ASP A 90 -6.70 5.42 -16.15
N LYS A 91 -5.78 4.57 -15.67
CA LYS A 91 -4.33 4.80 -15.72
C LYS A 91 -3.63 3.91 -16.74
N VAL A 92 -4.12 2.69 -16.93
CA VAL A 92 -3.48 1.67 -17.77
C VAL A 92 -3.98 1.75 -19.21
N ASN A 93 -3.10 1.44 -20.16
CA ASN A 93 -3.48 1.23 -21.56
C ASN A 93 -4.03 -0.18 -21.77
N GLU A 94 -3.45 -1.16 -21.07
CA GLU A 94 -3.81 -2.56 -21.16
C GLU A 94 -3.85 -3.18 -19.76
N MET A 95 -4.74 -4.15 -19.56
CA MET A 95 -4.86 -4.89 -18.31
C MET A 95 -5.01 -6.38 -18.58
N ILE A 96 -4.05 -7.17 -18.09
CA ILE A 96 -4.11 -8.63 -18.13
C ILE A 96 -4.65 -9.14 -16.80
N ILE A 97 -5.74 -9.90 -16.86
CA ILE A 97 -6.32 -10.59 -15.71
C ILE A 97 -5.93 -12.07 -15.77
N GLY A 98 -5.25 -12.55 -14.72
CA GLY A 98 -4.82 -13.94 -14.57
C GLY A 98 -5.31 -14.59 -13.28
N GLY A 99 -5.08 -15.89 -13.15
CA GLY A 99 -5.48 -16.69 -11.97
C GLY A 99 -6.97 -17.04 -11.94
N GLY A 100 -7.45 -17.51 -10.78
CA GLY A 100 -8.86 -17.96 -10.62
C GLY A 100 -9.88 -16.85 -10.90
N MET A 101 -9.52 -15.60 -10.65
CA MET A 101 -10.40 -14.46 -10.92
C MET A 101 -10.64 -14.22 -12.42
N ALA A 102 -9.76 -14.70 -13.30
CA ALA A 102 -9.95 -14.61 -14.75
C ALA A 102 -11.19 -15.36 -15.23
N TYR A 103 -11.59 -16.46 -14.55
CA TYR A 103 -12.79 -17.21 -14.92
C TYR A 103 -14.08 -16.42 -14.71
N THR A 104 -14.13 -15.51 -13.74
CA THR A 104 -15.27 -14.59 -13.60
C THR A 104 -15.41 -13.71 -14.83
N PHE A 105 -14.30 -13.17 -15.35
CA PHE A 105 -14.32 -12.39 -16.59
C PHE A 105 -14.67 -13.27 -17.80
N LEU A 106 -14.04 -14.42 -17.96
CA LEU A 106 -14.29 -15.34 -19.09
C LEU A 106 -15.73 -15.86 -19.12
N LYS A 107 -16.34 -16.12 -17.96
CA LYS A 107 -17.75 -16.50 -17.85
C LYS A 107 -18.66 -15.43 -18.42
N ILE A 108 -18.40 -14.16 -18.12
CA ILE A 108 -19.21 -13.03 -18.60
C ILE A 108 -18.88 -12.66 -20.04
N SER A 109 -17.60 -12.55 -20.41
CA SER A 109 -17.17 -12.07 -21.72
C SER A 109 -17.25 -13.12 -22.83
N LYS A 110 -17.08 -14.41 -22.49
CA LYS A 110 -17.01 -15.53 -23.45
C LYS A 110 -18.06 -16.61 -23.20
N GLY A 111 -18.94 -16.44 -22.22
CA GLY A 111 -19.95 -17.45 -21.88
C GLY A 111 -19.35 -18.78 -21.38
N MET A 112 -18.12 -18.74 -20.84
CA MET A 112 -17.45 -19.93 -20.32
C MET A 112 -18.26 -20.50 -19.14
N LYS A 113 -18.61 -21.79 -19.21
CA LYS A 113 -19.40 -22.48 -18.18
C LYS A 113 -18.53 -22.91 -17.00
#